data_AF-A0A1D6XS56-F1
#
_entry.id   AF-A0A1D6XS56-F1
#
_cell.length_a   1.000
_cell.length_b   1.000
_cell.length_c   1.000
_cell.angle_alpha   90.00
_cell.angle_beta   90.00
_cell.angle_gamma   90.00
#
_symmetry.space_group_name_H-M   'P 1'
#
loop_
_entity.id
_entity.type
_entity.pdbx_description
1 polymer ?
#
loop_
_entity_poly.entity_id
_entity_poly.type
_entity_poly.pdbx_seq_one_letter_code
_entity_poly.pdbx_strand_id
1 'polypeptide(L)'
;LKVLMNHIYEYKKGVRRLVLYTFNKKYESFAITRLERQNIDYIIQPVGNDRLNLFFGKKECLDAIRMIITKPLCQLTPEEDFILGAMLGYDICAQCERYCERKKKVC
;
A
#
# COMPACT_ATOMS: atom_id res chain seq x y z
N LEU A 1 5.49 -15.83 -0.88
CA LEU A 1 4.63 -15.82 0.33
C LEU A 1 5.38 -15.60 1.65
N LYS A 2 6.66 -16.02 1.81
CA LYS A 2 7.48 -15.68 3.00
C LYS A 2 7.49 -14.17 3.31
N VAL A 3 7.57 -13.35 2.25
CA VAL A 3 7.50 -11.88 2.33
C VAL A 3 6.18 -11.38 2.93
N LEU A 4 5.03 -11.93 2.51
CA LEU A 4 3.72 -11.58 3.09
C LEU A 4 3.67 -11.86 4.59
N MET A 5 4.20 -13.01 5.02
CA MET A 5 4.25 -13.35 6.45
C MET A 5 5.10 -12.37 7.24
N ASN A 6 6.24 -11.94 6.68
CA ASN A 6 7.07 -10.92 7.29
C ASN A 6 6.32 -9.58 7.43
N HIS A 7 5.60 -9.16 6.39
CA HIS A 7 4.83 -7.91 6.47
C HIS A 7 3.68 -7.98 7.49
N ILE A 8 3.00 -9.13 7.59
CA ILE A 8 1.97 -9.33 8.63
C ILE A 8 2.60 -9.25 10.03
N TYR A 9 3.79 -9.84 10.20
CA TYR A 9 4.53 -9.76 11.45
C TYR A 9 4.91 -8.31 11.80
N GLU A 10 5.49 -7.56 10.86
CA GLU A 10 5.84 -6.14 11.03
C GLU A 10 4.62 -5.28 11.40
N TYR A 11 3.49 -5.50 10.72
CA TYR A 11 2.23 -4.82 11.04
C TYR A 11 1.77 -5.13 12.47
N LYS A 12 1.77 -6.40 12.86
CA LYS A 12 1.37 -6.83 14.21
C LYS A 12 2.29 -6.28 15.31
N LYS A 13 3.58 -6.09 15.01
CA LYS A 13 4.53 -5.46 15.93
C LYS A 13 4.44 -3.93 15.96
N GLY A 14 3.59 -3.32 15.13
CA GLY A 14 3.42 -1.87 15.06
C GLY A 14 4.55 -1.15 14.33
N VAL A 15 5.40 -1.88 13.59
CA VAL A 15 6.50 -1.29 12.80
C VAL A 15 5.94 -0.46 11.65
N ARG A 16 4.85 -0.91 11.03
CA ARG A 16 4.16 -0.20 9.94
C ARG A 16 2.68 -0.09 10.25
N ARG A 17 2.09 1.06 9.91
CA ARG A 17 0.64 1.32 10.08
C ARG A 17 -0.17 0.88 8.86
N LEU A 18 0.45 0.91 7.68
CA LEU A 18 -0.08 0.43 6.42
C LEU A 18 0.99 -0.37 5.68
N VAL A 19 0.59 -1.45 5.03
CA VAL A 19 1.44 -2.25 4.15
C VAL A 19 0.81 -2.28 2.77
N LEU A 20 1.64 -2.14 1.74
CA LEU A 20 1.33 -2.48 0.36
C LEU A 20 2.15 -3.72 -0.04
N TYR A 21 1.47 -4.76 -0.49
CA TYR A 21 2.11 -5.97 -1.01
C TYR A 21 1.56 -6.32 -2.39
N THR A 22 2.43 -6.31 -3.41
CA THR A 22 2.07 -6.70 -4.77
C THR A 22 2.42 -8.16 -5.02
N PHE A 23 1.47 -8.93 -5.54
CA PHE A 23 1.69 -10.35 -5.86
C PHE A 23 0.81 -10.82 -7.01
N ASN A 24 1.09 -12.02 -7.53
CA ASN A 24 0.31 -12.60 -8.62
C ASN A 24 -1.06 -13.10 -8.15
N LYS A 25 -2.13 -12.82 -8.90
CA LYS A 25 -3.53 -13.16 -8.63
C LYS A 25 -3.74 -14.63 -8.24
N LYS A 26 -2.93 -15.57 -8.73
CA LYS A 26 -3.02 -16.99 -8.34
C LYS A 26 -2.83 -17.24 -6.83
N TYR A 27 -2.24 -16.30 -6.09
CA TYR A 27 -2.04 -16.37 -4.65
C TYR A 27 -3.07 -15.57 -3.84
N GLU A 28 -4.10 -15.02 -4.48
CA GLU A 28 -5.11 -14.14 -3.84
C GLU A 28 -5.81 -14.82 -2.67
N SER A 29 -6.41 -15.99 -2.91
CA SER A 29 -7.13 -16.74 -1.87
C SER A 29 -6.24 -17.07 -0.67
N PHE A 30 -4.97 -17.40 -0.91
CA PHE A 30 -4.01 -17.66 0.16
C PHE A 30 -3.74 -16.40 1.00
N ALA A 31 -3.54 -15.26 0.35
CA ALA A 31 -3.24 -14.01 1.04
C ALA A 31 -4.43 -13.52 1.87
N ILE A 32 -5.65 -13.54 1.29
CA ILE A 32 -6.89 -13.16 1.97
C ILE A 32 -7.15 -14.02 3.19
N THR A 33 -7.13 -15.36 3.01
CA THR A 33 -7.38 -16.31 4.10
C THR A 33 -6.44 -16.08 5.29
N ARG A 34 -5.20 -15.64 5.02
CA ARG A 34 -4.22 -15.37 6.07
C ARG A 34 -4.47 -14.07 6.83
N LEU A 35 -5.00 -13.04 6.18
CA LEU A 35 -5.39 -11.80 6.83
C LEU A 35 -6.68 -11.98 7.63
N GLU A 36 -7.68 -12.65 7.05
CA GLU A 36 -8.97 -12.93 7.71
C GLU A 36 -8.78 -13.76 8.99
N ARG A 37 -7.96 -14.82 8.96
CA ARG A 37 -7.62 -15.62 10.15
C ARG A 37 -6.98 -14.82 11.28
N GLN A 38 -6.45 -13.65 10.98
CA GLN A 38 -5.78 -12.77 11.93
C GLN A 38 -6.59 -11.50 12.21
N ASN A 39 -7.81 -11.42 11.67
CA ASN A 39 -8.71 -10.28 11.77
C ASN A 39 -8.05 -8.96 11.35
N ILE A 40 -7.35 -8.99 10.20
CA ILE A 40 -6.65 -7.83 9.64
C ILE A 40 -7.47 -7.30 8.46
N ASP A 41 -7.93 -6.06 8.56
CA ASP A 41 -8.60 -5.36 7.48
C ASP A 41 -7.69 -5.16 6.27
N TYR A 42 -8.27 -5.21 5.07
CA TYR A 42 -7.52 -5.11 3.83
C TYR A 42 -8.33 -4.53 2.66
N ILE A 43 -7.62 -4.14 1.61
CA ILE A 43 -8.14 -3.67 0.31
C ILE A 43 -7.35 -4.36 -0.79
N ILE A 44 -8.04 -4.86 -1.81
CA ILE A 44 -7.43 -5.42 -3.01
C ILE A 44 -7.68 -4.48 -4.17
N GLN A 45 -6.62 -4.17 -4.90
CA GLN A 45 -6.67 -3.41 -6.14
C GLN A 45 -6.03 -4.23 -7.26
N PRO A 46 -6.78 -4.57 -8.32
CA PRO A 46 -6.20 -5.15 -9.54
C PRO A 46 -5.32 -4.12 -10.25
N VAL A 47 -4.09 -4.51 -10.62
CA VAL A 47 -3.14 -3.63 -11.33
C VAL A 47 -2.84 -4.08 -12.77
N GLY A 48 -3.56 -5.11 -13.24
CA GLY A 48 -3.37 -5.71 -14.57
C GLY A 48 -2.27 -6.78 -14.57
N ASN A 49 -2.14 -7.51 -15.69
CA ASN A 49 -1.13 -8.57 -15.89
C ASN A 49 -1.11 -9.63 -14.78
N ASP A 50 -2.28 -10.09 -14.34
CA ASP A 50 -2.45 -11.04 -13.24
C ASP A 50 -1.73 -10.64 -11.94
N ARG A 51 -1.58 -9.33 -11.67
CA ARG A 51 -1.05 -8.81 -10.42
C ARG A 51 -2.12 -8.07 -9.64
N LEU A 52 -2.03 -8.21 -8.33
CA LEU A 52 -2.88 -7.53 -7.36
C LEU A 52 -1.99 -6.74 -6.41
N ASN A 53 -2.44 -5.54 -6.07
CA ASN A 53 -1.98 -4.83 -4.89
C ASN A 53 -2.91 -5.18 -3.73
N LEU A 54 -2.31 -5.60 -2.61
CA LEU A 54 -3.00 -5.83 -1.35
C LEU A 54 -2.51 -4.81 -0.35
N PHE A 55 -3.44 -3.97 0.08
CA PHE A 55 -3.24 -3.06 1.19
C PHE A 55 -3.81 -3.68 2.45
N PHE A 56 -3.08 -3.66 3.55
CA PHE A 56 -3.61 -4.02 4.86
C PHE A 56 -2.97 -3.16 5.93
N GLY A 57 -3.71 -2.84 6.98
CA GLY A 57 -3.25 -1.85 7.94
C GLY A 57 -4.32 -1.39 8.91
N LYS A 58 -4.05 -0.26 9.56
CA LYS A 58 -5.00 0.45 10.41
C LYS A 58 -6.19 0.93 9.59
N LYS A 59 -7.38 0.88 10.20
CA LYS A 59 -8.64 1.22 9.54
C LYS A 59 -8.63 2.63 8.94
N GLU A 60 -8.09 3.59 9.68
CA GLU A 60 -7.99 4.99 9.26
C GLU A 60 -7.11 5.13 8.01
N CYS A 61 -6.01 4.37 7.93
CA CYS A 61 -5.16 4.33 6.74
C CYS A 61 -5.88 3.67 5.56
N LEU A 62 -6.64 2.60 5.80
CA LEU A 62 -7.39 1.92 4.75
C LEU A 62 -8.53 2.80 4.21
N ASP A 63 -9.23 3.53 5.07
CA ASP A 63 -10.27 4.47 4.66
C ASP A 63 -9.70 5.60 3.80
N ALA A 64 -8.53 6.14 4.14
CA ALA A 64 -7.82 7.08 3.28
C ALA A 64 -7.41 6.46 1.93
N ILE A 65 -6.91 5.21 1.94
CA ILE A 65 -6.53 4.47 0.72
C ILE A 65 -7.72 4.29 -0.22
N ARG A 66 -8.93 4.01 0.28
CA ARG A 66 -10.14 3.90 -0.56
C ARG A 66 -10.43 5.18 -1.35
N MET A 67 -10.12 6.34 -0.78
CA MET A 67 -10.35 7.63 -1.40
C MET A 67 -9.26 8.00 -2.42
N ILE A 68 -8.00 7.64 -2.14
CA ILE A 68 -6.83 8.02 -2.95
C ILE A 68 -6.60 7.03 -4.10
N ILE A 69 -6.74 5.73 -3.83
CA ILE A 69 -6.35 4.65 -4.74
C ILE A 69 -7.54 4.25 -5.62
N THR A 70 -8.05 5.22 -6.39
CA THR A 70 -9.12 5.05 -7.38
C THR A 70 -8.59 4.77 -8.79
N LYS A 71 -7.27 4.85 -8.96
CA LYS A 71 -6.54 4.70 -10.22
C LYS A 71 -5.23 3.90 -9.99
N PRO A 72 -4.58 3.41 -11.05
CA PRO A 72 -3.28 2.76 -10.94
C PRO A 72 -2.24 3.64 -10.21
N LEU A 73 -1.36 3.02 -9.41
CA LEU A 73 -0.38 3.75 -8.60
C LEU A 73 0.56 4.65 -9.43
N CYS A 74 0.83 4.29 -10.68
CA CYS A 74 1.64 5.09 -11.58
C CYS A 74 0.96 6.41 -12.04
N GLN A 75 -0.35 6.53 -11.83
CA GLN A 75 -1.16 7.69 -12.19
C GLN A 75 -1.51 8.57 -10.99
N LEU A 76 -0.95 8.29 -9.82
CA LEU A 76 -1.13 9.15 -8.64
C LEU A 76 -0.49 10.51 -8.88
N THR A 77 -1.16 11.57 -8.44
CA THR A 77 -0.56 12.92 -8.41
C THR A 77 0.62 12.94 -7.45
N PRO A 78 1.50 13.96 -7.53
CA PRO A 78 2.57 14.12 -6.54
C PRO A 78 2.06 14.14 -5.10
N GLU A 79 0.92 14.78 -4.84
CA GLU A 79 0.27 14.85 -3.53
C GLU A 79 -0.25 13.49 -3.06
N GLU A 80 -0.96 12.76 -3.92
CA GLU A 80 -1.49 11.45 -3.60
C GLU A 80 -0.37 10.44 -3.29
N ASP A 81 0.71 10.48 -4.07
CA ASP A 81 1.92 9.67 -3.87
C ASP A 81 2.69 10.07 -2.60
N PHE A 82 2.69 11.37 -2.26
CA PHE A 82 3.26 11.84 -1.00
C PHE A 82 2.50 11.23 0.19
N ILE A 83 1.18 11.35 0.19
CA ILE A 83 0.29 10.83 1.24
C ILE A 83 0.43 9.30 1.34
N LEU A 84 0.45 8.60 0.21
CA LEU A 84 0.67 7.15 0.18
C LEU A 84 2.01 6.77 0.81
N GLY A 85 3.11 7.41 0.42
CA GLY A 85 4.43 7.10 0.97
C GLY A 85 4.55 7.41 2.46
N ALA A 86 3.95 8.50 2.92
CA ALA A 86 3.88 8.82 4.35
C ALA A 86 3.10 7.73 5.14
N MET A 87 1.97 7.25 4.61
CA MET A 87 1.22 6.16 5.25
C MET A 87 1.98 4.83 5.28
N LEU A 88 2.78 4.55 4.25
CA LEU A 88 3.67 3.38 4.19
C LEU A 88 4.89 3.47 5.12
N GLY A 89 5.09 4.63 5.75
CA GLY A 89 6.17 4.88 6.71
C GLY A 89 7.50 5.25 6.06
N TYR A 90 7.48 5.83 4.85
CA TYR A 90 8.68 6.42 4.26
C TYR A 90 9.10 7.68 5.02
N ASP A 91 10.39 7.98 4.96
CA ASP A 91 10.93 9.20 5.54
C ASP A 91 10.29 10.45 4.93
N ILE A 92 9.90 11.39 5.79
CA ILE A 92 9.15 12.58 5.36
C ILE A 92 10.04 13.51 4.53
N CYS A 93 11.33 13.65 4.87
CA CYS A 93 12.24 14.49 4.10
C CYS A 93 12.48 13.92 2.70
N ALA A 94 12.69 12.60 2.59
CA ALA A 94 12.81 11.92 1.29
C ALA A 94 11.53 12.05 0.44
N GLN A 95 10.35 12.00 1.07
CA GLN A 95 9.09 12.25 0.39
C GLN A 95 8.95 13.71 -0.08
N CYS A 96 9.45 14.69 0.69
CA CYS A 96 9.50 16.10 0.27
C CYS A 96 10.38 16.28 -0.97
N GLU A 97 11.59 15.69 -0.98
CA GLU A 97 12.49 15.73 -2.12
C GLU A 97 11.82 15.16 -3.37
N ARG A 98 11.28 13.94 -3.27
CA ARG A 98 10.55 13.28 -4.36
C ARG A 98 9.36 14.11 -4.85
N TYR A 99 8.59 14.71 -3.94
CA TYR A 99 7.46 15.57 -4.30
C TYR A 99 7.90 16.78 -5.13
N CYS A 100 8.94 17.49 -4.68
CA CYS A 100 9.50 18.64 -5.41
C CYS A 100 10.01 18.25 -6.79
N GLU A 101 10.68 17.10 -6.92
CA GLU A 101 11.15 16.59 -8.22
C GLU A 101 9.98 16.28 -9.16
N ARG A 102 8.94 15.62 -8.67
CA ARG A 102 7.76 15.29 -9.48
C ARG A 102 6.98 16.53 -9.91
N LYS A 103 6.88 17.55 -9.06
CA LYS A 103 6.26 18.83 -9.41
C LYS A 103 7.00 19.56 -10.52
N LYS A 104 8.34 19.58 -10.48
CA LYS A 104 9.17 20.21 -11.54
C LYS A 104 9.02 19.54 -12.91
N LYS A 105 8.78 18.22 -12.95
CA LYS A 105 8.59 17.46 -14.21
C LYS A 105 7.21 17.65 -14.84
N VAL A 106 6.25 18.18 -14.10
CA VAL A 106 4.88 18.43 -14.57
C VAL A 106 4.72 19.88 -15.08
N CYS A 107 5.71 20.74 -14.83
CA CYS A 107 5.81 22.09 -15.39
C CYS A 107 6.45 22.10 -16.78
#